data_AF-A0A519QP34-F1
#
_entry.id   AF-A0A519QP34-F1
#
_cell.length_a   1.000
_cell.length_b   1.000
_cell.length_c   1.000
_cell.angle_alpha   90.00
_cell.angle_beta   90.00
_cell.angle_gamma   90.00
#
_symmetry.space_group_name_H-M   'P 1'
#
loop_
_entity.id
_entity.type
_entity.pdbx_description
1 polymer ?
#
loop_
_entity_poly.entity_id
_entity_poly.type
_entity_poly.pdbx_seq_one_letter_code
_entity_poly.pdbx_strand_id
1 'polypeptide(L)'
;EQMYVDNQRLKQRIKNGDTIGKFPNHFLKIHKAVMSDDKENDAFFKQQAANFIKAQELIYDDPKNAKQHFNDGVSACLNCHEVKCAGPIPRIKKLYIN
;
A
#
# COMPACT_ATOMS: atom_id res chain seq x y z
N GLU A 1 5.97 1.36 -11.54
CA GLU A 1 6.99 0.37 -11.09
C GLU A 1 7.54 0.65 -9.68
N GLN A 2 7.81 1.92 -9.34
CA GLN A 2 8.33 2.38 -8.04
C GLN A 2 7.56 1.85 -6.80
N MET A 3 6.22 1.86 -6.83
CA MET A 3 5.35 1.39 -5.74
C MET A 3 5.66 -0.05 -5.27
N TYR A 4 5.89 -0.97 -6.22
CA TYR A 4 6.17 -2.36 -5.90
C TYR A 4 7.58 -2.52 -5.31
N VAL A 5 8.56 -1.80 -5.86
CA VAL A 5 9.94 -1.83 -5.40
C VAL A 5 10.06 -1.30 -3.97
N ASP A 6 9.37 -0.21 -3.65
CA ASP A 6 9.42 0.38 -2.31
C ASP A 6 8.74 -0.53 -1.28
N ASN A 7 7.60 -1.13 -1.61
CA ASN A 7 6.96 -2.11 -0.74
C ASN A 7 7.78 -3.42 -0.60
N GLN A 8 8.49 -3.85 -1.64
CA GLN A 8 9.44 -4.96 -1.55
C GLN A 8 10.60 -4.66 -0.59
N ARG A 9 11.17 -3.45 -0.66
CA ARG A 9 12.24 -3.02 0.24
C ARG A 9 11.75 -2.93 1.68
N LEU A 10 10.58 -2.33 1.88
CA LEU A 10 9.92 -2.22 3.17
C LEU A 10 9.63 -3.60 3.78
N LYS A 11 9.10 -4.53 2.98
CA LYS A 11 8.92 -5.92 3.35
C LYS A 11 10.19 -6.55 3.90
N GLN A 12 11.32 -6.40 3.20
CA GLN A 12 12.59 -6.97 3.67
C GLN A 12 13.05 -6.36 4.99
N ARG A 13 12.93 -5.04 5.14
CA ARG A 13 13.26 -4.36 6.41
C ARG A 13 12.42 -4.89 7.58
N ILE A 14 11.11 -5.01 7.39
CA ILE A 14 10.19 -5.53 8.42
C ILE A 14 10.57 -6.98 8.78
N LYS A 15 10.89 -7.82 7.78
CA LYS A 15 11.30 -9.21 8.02
C LYS A 15 12.62 -9.34 8.77
N ASN A 16 13.57 -8.45 8.49
CA ASN A 16 14.89 -8.47 9.09
C ASN A 16 14.93 -7.77 10.47
N GLY A 17 13.86 -7.08 10.86
CA GLY A 17 13.85 -6.22 12.04
C GLY A 17 14.69 -4.94 11.86
N ASP A 18 14.97 -4.55 10.62
CA ASP A 18 15.73 -3.35 10.30
C ASP A 18 14.91 -2.09 10.58
N THR A 19 15.58 -0.95 10.72
CA THR A 19 14.92 0.36 10.79
C THR A 19 14.08 0.61 9.53
N ILE A 20 12.77 0.76 9.74
CA ILE A 20 11.76 0.94 8.68
C ILE A 20 11.99 2.28 7.93
N GLY A 21 12.43 3.31 8.64
CA GLY A 21 12.78 4.63 8.09
C GLY A 21 11.66 5.65 8.29
N LYS A 22 11.48 6.57 7.32
CA LYS A 22 10.39 7.56 7.31
C LYS A 22 9.39 7.23 6.20
N PHE A 23 8.12 7.51 6.46
CA PHE A 23 7.04 7.35 5.47
C PHE A 23 7.34 8.13 4.18
N PRO A 24 7.34 7.47 3.01
CA PRO A 24 7.54 8.14 1.73
C PRO A 24 6.30 8.97 1.33
N ASN A 25 6.44 10.30 1.32
CA ASN A 25 5.37 11.22 0.91
C ASN A 25 4.81 10.97 -0.51
N HIS A 26 5.50 10.20 -1.34
CA HIS A 26 4.99 9.86 -2.67
C HIS A 26 3.76 8.94 -2.62
N PHE A 27 3.56 8.17 -1.54
CA PHE A 27 2.34 7.36 -1.37
C PHE A 27 1.08 8.22 -1.25
N LEU A 28 1.19 9.45 -0.72
CA LEU A 28 0.09 10.42 -0.67
C LEU A 28 -0.37 10.87 -2.07
N LYS A 29 0.45 10.62 -3.11
CA LYS A 29 0.08 10.90 -4.49
C LYS A 29 -0.88 9.86 -5.08
N ILE A 30 -1.18 8.76 -4.38
CA ILE A 30 -2.21 7.80 -4.85
C ILE A 30 -3.57 8.49 -5.03
N HIS A 31 -3.95 9.43 -4.17
CA HIS A 31 -5.16 10.25 -4.34
C HIS A 31 -5.12 11.16 -5.59
N LYS A 32 -3.93 11.40 -6.12
CA LYS A 32 -3.67 12.25 -7.29
C LYS A 32 -3.34 11.44 -8.53
N ALA A 33 -3.36 10.10 -8.46
CA ALA A 33 -3.30 9.28 -9.65
C ALA A 33 -4.50 9.68 -10.50
N VAL A 34 -4.23 10.37 -11.61
CA VAL A 34 -5.27 10.78 -12.56
C VAL A 34 -5.88 9.48 -13.07
N MET A 35 -7.06 9.13 -12.55
CA MET A 35 -7.84 8.08 -13.16
C MET A 35 -8.28 8.66 -14.51
N SER A 36 -8.04 7.92 -15.59
CA SER A 36 -8.37 8.36 -16.94
C SER A 36 -9.87 8.64 -17.11
N ASP A 37 -10.71 8.15 -16.20
CA ASP A 37 -12.13 8.44 -16.09
C ASP A 37 -12.45 9.00 -14.68
N ASP A 38 -13.01 10.21 -14.62
CA ASP A 38 -13.44 10.87 -13.38
C ASP A 38 -14.50 10.05 -12.61
N LYS A 39 -15.23 9.16 -13.30
CA LYS A 39 -16.20 8.24 -12.67
C LYS A 39 -15.52 7.16 -11.85
N GLU A 40 -14.24 6.87 -12.09
CA GLU A 40 -13.50 5.88 -11.32
C GLU A 40 -12.99 6.44 -9.98
N ASN A 41 -12.87 7.77 -9.83
CA ASN A 41 -12.54 8.47 -8.57
C ASN A 41 -13.78 8.65 -7.66
N ASP A 42 -14.46 7.54 -7.40
CA ASP A 42 -15.65 7.48 -6.58
C ASP A 42 -15.32 7.35 -5.07
N ALA A 43 -16.36 7.24 -4.25
CA ALA A 43 -16.22 7.05 -2.81
C ALA A 43 -15.40 5.79 -2.47
N PHE A 44 -15.53 4.72 -3.26
CA PHE A 44 -14.76 3.49 -3.07
C PHE A 44 -13.27 3.71 -3.29
N PHE A 45 -12.89 4.39 -4.38
CA PHE A 45 -11.48 4.72 -4.65
C PHE A 45 -10.87 5.55 -3.50
N LYS A 46 -11.59 6.59 -3.05
CA LYS A 46 -11.13 7.45 -1.95
C LYS A 46 -10.97 6.67 -0.64
N GLN A 47 -11.91 5.78 -0.33
CA GLN A 47 -11.86 4.93 0.85
C GLN A 47 -10.66 3.96 0.81
N GLN A 48 -10.44 3.30 -0.32
CA GLN A 48 -9.33 2.35 -0.45
C GLN A 48 -7.96 3.06 -0.44
N ALA A 49 -7.86 4.23 -1.05
CA ALA A 49 -6.66 5.07 -0.98
C ALA A 49 -6.38 5.51 0.47
N ALA A 50 -7.40 5.93 1.21
CA ALA A 50 -7.26 6.29 2.63
C ALA A 50 -6.85 5.08 3.49
N ASN A 51 -7.44 3.90 3.25
CA ASN A 51 -7.08 2.66 3.94
C ASN A 51 -5.60 2.29 3.70
N PHE A 52 -5.14 2.41 2.46
CA PHE A 52 -3.73 2.17 2.13
C PHE A 52 -2.79 3.15 2.84
N ILE A 53 -3.08 4.45 2.81
CA ILE A 53 -2.24 5.46 3.45
C ILE A 53 -2.20 5.25 4.96
N LYS A 54 -3.36 5.03 5.58
CA LYS A 54 -3.45 4.76 7.02
C LYS A 54 -2.63 3.53 7.41
N ALA A 55 -2.75 2.45 6.64
CA ALA A 55 -1.95 1.25 6.88
C ALA A 55 -0.45 1.54 6.75
N GLN A 56 -0.04 2.35 5.76
CA GLN A 56 1.35 2.74 5.62
C GLN A 56 1.83 3.62 6.78
N GLU A 57 1.05 4.59 7.25
CA GLU A 57 1.38 5.43 8.41
C GLU A 57 1.57 4.58 9.67
N LEU A 58 0.66 3.63 9.91
CA LEU A 58 0.72 2.71 11.06
C LEU A 58 1.98 1.84 11.08
N ILE A 59 2.58 1.52 9.93
CA ILE A 59 3.88 0.81 9.89
C ILE A 59 4.99 1.61 10.59
N TYR A 60 4.94 2.93 10.51
CA TYR A 60 5.95 3.82 11.11
C TYR A 60 5.57 4.27 12.52
N ASP A 61 4.27 4.46 12.80
CA ASP A 61 3.77 4.89 14.11
C ASP A 61 3.74 3.73 15.12
N ASP A 62 3.50 2.50 14.65
CA ASP A 62 3.47 1.29 15.45
C ASP A 62 4.38 0.21 14.86
N PRO A 63 5.71 0.40 14.95
CA PRO A 63 6.68 -0.51 14.36
C PRO A 63 6.64 -1.91 14.97
N LYS A 64 6.09 -2.07 16.18
CA LYS A 64 5.91 -3.38 16.83
C LYS A 64 4.93 -4.27 16.06
N ASN A 65 3.92 -3.68 15.45
CA ASN A 65 2.93 -4.38 14.63
C ASN A 65 3.12 -4.08 13.12
N ALA A 66 4.28 -3.58 12.72
CA ALA A 66 4.59 -3.23 11.32
C ALA A 66 4.25 -4.34 10.32
N LYS A 67 4.42 -5.61 10.68
CA LYS A 67 4.03 -6.76 9.85
C LYS A 67 2.52 -6.77 9.56
N GLN A 68 1.70 -6.58 10.59
CA GLN A 68 0.25 -6.54 10.44
C GLN A 68 -0.17 -5.32 9.61
N HIS A 69 0.32 -4.14 9.96
CA HIS A 69 0.02 -2.90 9.23
C HIS A 69 0.45 -2.96 7.76
N PHE A 70 1.59 -3.58 7.47
CA PHE A 70 2.03 -3.83 6.10
C PHE A 70 1.09 -4.78 5.36
N ASN A 71 0.69 -5.88 5.97
CA ASN A 71 -0.26 -6.82 5.38
C ASN A 71 -1.65 -6.19 5.16
N ASP A 72 -2.10 -5.30 6.04
CA ASP A 72 -3.33 -4.52 5.87
C ASP A 72 -3.22 -3.58 4.66
N GLY A 73 -2.07 -2.94 4.48
CA GLY A 73 -1.78 -2.14 3.28
C GLY A 73 -1.77 -2.97 1.99
N VAL A 74 -1.21 -4.19 2.01
CA VAL A 74 -1.25 -5.12 0.87
C VAL A 74 -2.70 -5.53 0.57
N SER A 75 -3.52 -5.79 1.58
CA SER A 75 -4.95 -6.09 1.41
C SER A 75 -5.71 -4.91 0.80
N ALA A 76 -5.44 -3.68 1.25
CA ALA A 76 -6.02 -2.47 0.66
C ALA A 76 -5.65 -2.31 -0.83
N CYS A 77 -4.40 -2.61 -1.19
CA CYS A 77 -3.94 -2.66 -2.59
C CYS A 77 -4.76 -3.67 -3.40
N LEU A 78 -4.92 -4.90 -2.90
CA LEU A 78 -5.65 -5.96 -3.59
C LEU A 78 -7.12 -5.61 -3.78
N ASN A 79 -7.80 -5.17 -2.73
CA ASN A 79 -9.21 -4.78 -2.80
C ASN A 79 -9.45 -3.66 -3.82
N CYS A 80 -8.51 -2.70 -3.92
CA CYS A 80 -8.59 -1.66 -4.94
C CYS A 80 -8.32 -2.22 -6.35
N HIS A 81 -7.29 -3.06 -6.51
CA HIS A 81 -6.93 -3.64 -7.81
C HIS A 81 -7.91 -4.70 -8.32
N GLU A 82 -8.68 -5.35 -7.45
CA GLU A 82 -9.74 -6.28 -7.87
C GLU A 82 -10.96 -5.55 -8.42
N VAL A 83 -11.21 -4.31 -8.00
CA VAL A 83 -12.42 -3.55 -8.34
C VAL A 83 -12.16 -2.46 -9.38
N LYS A 84 -11.07 -1.70 -9.25
CA LYS A 84 -10.83 -0.46 -10.01
C LYS A 84 -9.76 -0.56 -11.08
N CYS A 85 -8.79 -1.45 -10.91
CA CYS A 85 -7.69 -1.57 -11.86
C CYS A 85 -7.09 -2.95 -11.79
N ALA A 86 -7.25 -3.77 -12.84
CA ALA A 86 -6.63 -5.09 -12.98
C ALA A 86 -5.10 -5.01 -13.16
N GLY A 87 -4.43 -4.27 -12.28
CA GLY A 87 -2.99 -4.28 -12.11
C GLY A 87 -2.49 -5.67 -11.71
N PRO A 88 -1.19 -5.83 -11.43
CA PRO A 88 -0.61 -7.14 -11.26
C PRO A 88 -0.94 -7.74 -9.88
N ILE A 89 -2.19 -8.16 -9.67
CA ILE A 89 -2.71 -8.86 -8.48
C ILE A 89 -1.75 -10.00 -8.05
N PRO A 90 -1.24 -10.87 -8.95
CA PRO A 90 -0.30 -11.92 -8.56
C PRO A 90 1.01 -11.38 -7.97
N ARG A 91 1.48 -10.20 -8.39
CA ARG A 91 2.68 -9.57 -7.82
C ARG A 91 2.40 -8.97 -6.46
N ILE A 92 1.24 -8.36 -6.27
CA ILE A 92 0.85 -7.74 -4.99
C ILE A 92 0.70 -8.82 -3.90
N LYS A 93 0.08 -9.97 -4.22
CA LYS A 93 -0.03 -11.10 -3.28
C LYS A 93 1.33 -11.60 -2.77
N LYS A 94 2.40 -11.49 -3.57
CA LYS A 94 3.77 -11.84 -3.14
C LYS A 94 4.35 -10.90 -2.08
N LEU A 95 3.72 -9.75 -1.81
CA LEU A 95 4.18 -8.81 -0.79
C LEU A 95 3.85 -9.28 0.63
N TYR A 96 2.78 -10.06 0.85
CA TYR A 96 2.43 -10.55 2.19
C TYR A 96 3.62 -11.12 2.96
N ILE A 97 3.68 -10.78 4.25
CA ILE A 97 4.66 -11.30 5.19
C ILE A 97 3.97 -12.39 6.00
N ASN A 98 4.42 -13.64 5.83
CA ASN A 98 3.98 -14.80 6.61
C ASN A 98 4.67 -14.88 7.96
#